data_AF-A0A1G2VNP2-F1
#
_entry.id   AF-A0A1G2VNP2-F1
#
_cell.length_a   1.000
_cell.length_b   1.000
_cell.length_c   1.000
_cell.angle_alpha   90.00
_cell.angle_beta   90.00
_cell.angle_gamma   90.00
#
_symmetry.space_group_name_H-M   'P 1'
#
loop_
_entity.id
_entity.type
_entity.pdbx_description
1 polymer ?
#
loop_
_entity_poly.entity_id
_entity_poly.type
_entity_poly.pdbx_seq_one_letter_code
_entity_poly.pdbx_strand_id
1 'polypeptide(L)'
;MATRHLARSIILQSLSEWDFWNKQRDFAGVLERNMAEFGPGIDEPDFVLRVANGVISHLKELDNIIAKAAPEWPIEQISIIDRNVLRIGLSELLFANREEVPPKVAMNEAIELAKAYGGPNSGKFVNGVLGTIYRELGEPGKDMQPPPKKGAEQKTKNEEEKTVE
;
A
#
# COMPACT_ATOMS: atom_id res chain seq x y z
N MET A 1 12.44 -10.34 7.37
CA MET A 1 11.70 -9.85 6.18
C MET A 1 10.44 -10.67 5.93
N ALA A 2 10.51 -12.01 5.81
CA ALA A 2 9.32 -12.86 5.63
C ALA A 2 8.31 -12.78 6.81
N THR A 3 8.79 -12.59 8.04
CA THR A 3 7.98 -12.50 9.27
C THR A 3 7.03 -11.30 9.28
N ARG A 4 7.52 -10.10 8.95
CA ARG A 4 6.69 -8.87 8.92
C ARG A 4 5.74 -8.84 7.72
N HIS A 5 6.08 -9.49 6.61
CA HIS A 5 5.14 -9.68 5.51
C HIS A 5 3.96 -10.56 5.95
N LEU A 6 4.24 -11.70 6.59
CA LEU A 6 3.21 -12.57 7.17
C LEU A 6 2.36 -11.83 8.21
N ALA A 7 2.98 -11.02 9.07
CA ALA A 7 2.26 -10.18 10.03
C ALA A 7 1.23 -9.28 9.34
N ARG A 8 1.62 -8.58 8.25
CA ARG A 8 0.68 -7.74 7.48
C ARG A 8 -0.41 -8.55 6.80
N SER A 9 -0.09 -9.74 6.30
CA SER A 9 -1.09 -10.65 5.74
C SER A 9 -2.15 -11.07 6.76
N ILE A 10 -1.76 -11.29 8.01
CA ILE A 10 -2.69 -11.62 9.11
C ILE A 10 -3.55 -10.41 9.48
N ILE A 11 -2.96 -9.22 9.53
CA ILE A 11 -3.69 -7.97 9.75
C ILE A 11 -4.72 -7.76 8.63
N LEU A 12 -4.31 -7.93 7.36
CA LEU A 12 -5.19 -7.80 6.21
C LEU A 12 -6.38 -8.76 6.27
N GLN A 13 -6.14 -10.04 6.59
CA GLN A 13 -7.21 -11.03 6.74
C GLN A 13 -8.18 -10.64 7.86
N SER A 14 -7.65 -10.21 9.00
CA SER A 14 -8.45 -9.81 10.17
C SER A 14 -9.30 -8.56 9.89
N LEU A 15 -8.71 -7.53 9.26
CA LEU A 15 -9.43 -6.34 8.85
C LEU A 15 -10.48 -6.66 7.78
N SER A 16 -10.19 -7.59 6.87
CA SER A 16 -11.10 -7.96 5.78
C SER A 16 -12.30 -8.74 6.29
N GLU A 17 -12.10 -9.68 7.23
CA GLU A 17 -13.21 -10.32 7.93
C GLU A 17 -14.04 -9.30 8.70
N TRP A 18 -13.40 -8.44 9.47
CA TRP A 18 -14.10 -7.43 10.27
C TRP A 18 -14.93 -6.49 9.38
N ASP A 19 -14.36 -6.03 8.25
CA ASP A 19 -15.07 -5.22 7.25
C ASP A 19 -16.23 -5.95 6.60
N PHE A 20 -16.07 -7.24 6.27
CA PHE A 20 -17.12 -8.06 5.67
C PHE A 20 -18.36 -8.11 6.57
N TRP A 21 -18.17 -8.15 7.88
CA TRP A 21 -19.23 -8.10 8.89
C TRP A 21 -19.64 -6.68 9.28
N ASN A 22 -19.37 -5.68 8.44
CA ASN A 22 -19.67 -4.27 8.70
C ASN A 22 -19.13 -3.78 10.05
N LYS A 23 -17.97 -4.30 10.47
CA LYS A 23 -17.28 -3.93 11.72
C LYS A 23 -18.07 -4.23 13.00
N GLN A 24 -19.06 -5.12 12.93
CA GLN A 24 -19.91 -5.46 14.07
C GLN A 24 -19.29 -6.51 15.00
N ARG A 25 -18.25 -7.22 14.53
CA ARG A 25 -17.52 -8.19 15.34
C ARG A 25 -16.47 -7.50 16.22
N ASP A 26 -16.11 -8.15 17.31
CA ASP A 26 -14.93 -7.76 18.08
C ASP A 26 -13.66 -8.00 17.25
N PHE A 27 -12.98 -6.90 16.91
CA PHE A 27 -11.77 -6.96 16.11
C PHE A 27 -10.62 -7.64 16.88
N ALA A 28 -10.54 -7.45 18.21
CA ALA A 28 -9.46 -8.05 19.01
C ALA A 28 -9.55 -9.57 18.98
N GLY A 29 -10.73 -10.14 19.22
CA GLY A 29 -10.94 -11.59 19.10
C GLY A 29 -10.76 -12.14 17.68
N VAL A 30 -11.10 -11.38 16.64
CA VAL A 30 -10.80 -11.77 15.25
C VAL A 30 -9.29 -11.83 15.00
N LEU A 31 -8.55 -10.81 15.44
CA LEU A 31 -7.10 -10.73 15.27
C LEU A 31 -6.41 -11.85 16.06
N GLU A 32 -6.77 -12.05 17.32
CA GLU A 32 -6.22 -13.10 18.18
C GLU A 32 -6.40 -14.49 17.53
N ARG A 33 -7.61 -14.80 17.06
CA ARG A 33 -7.89 -16.08 16.39
C ARG A 33 -7.05 -16.25 15.12
N ASN A 34 -6.94 -15.21 14.29
CA ASN A 34 -6.16 -15.29 13.05
C ASN A 34 -4.64 -15.37 13.33
N MET A 35 -4.15 -14.74 14.40
CA MET A 35 -2.77 -14.89 14.85
C MET A 35 -2.49 -16.32 15.35
N ALA A 36 -3.42 -16.93 16.08
CA ALA A 36 -3.28 -18.32 16.53
C ALA A 36 -3.26 -19.32 15.36
N GLU A 37 -4.10 -19.09 14.35
CA GLU A 37 -4.21 -19.98 13.18
C GLU A 37 -3.02 -19.84 12.22
N PHE A 38 -2.66 -18.60 11.85
CA PHE A 38 -1.71 -18.33 10.76
C PHE A 38 -0.36 -17.79 11.23
N GLY A 39 -0.26 -17.39 12.50
CA GLY A 39 0.91 -16.79 13.12
C GLY A 39 1.80 -17.65 14.04
N PRO A 40 1.71 -19.00 14.15
CA PRO A 40 2.63 -19.78 15.02
C PRO A 40 4.14 -19.58 14.76
N GLY A 41 4.54 -18.96 13.63
CA GLY A 41 5.92 -18.62 13.28
C GLY A 41 6.23 -17.11 13.26
N ILE A 42 5.41 -16.27 13.92
CA ILE A 42 5.69 -14.84 14.04
C ILE A 42 6.65 -14.60 15.21
N ASP A 43 7.83 -14.09 14.89
CA ASP A 43 8.84 -13.69 15.88
C ASP A 43 8.55 -12.32 16.53
N GLU A 44 7.67 -11.52 15.94
CA GLU A 44 7.34 -10.15 16.35
C GLU A 44 5.81 -9.94 16.53
N PRO A 45 5.15 -10.57 17.51
CA PRO A 45 3.70 -10.42 17.72
C PRO A 45 3.30 -8.97 18.05
N ASP A 46 4.17 -8.22 18.72
CA ASP A 46 3.94 -6.80 19.03
C ASP A 46 3.85 -5.93 17.77
N PHE A 47 4.56 -6.31 16.70
CA PHE A 47 4.46 -5.62 15.40
C PHE A 47 3.03 -5.76 14.84
N VAL A 48 2.45 -6.96 14.94
CA VAL A 48 1.07 -7.23 14.49
C VAL A 48 0.09 -6.32 15.21
N LEU A 49 0.15 -6.33 16.55
CA LEU A 49 -0.75 -5.56 17.40
C LEU A 49 -0.61 -4.06 17.14
N ARG A 50 0.61 -3.56 17.01
CA ARG A 50 0.88 -2.13 16.80
C ARG A 50 0.35 -1.63 15.46
N VAL A 51 0.58 -2.36 14.37
CA VAL A 51 0.06 -1.98 13.04
C VAL A 51 -1.47 -2.08 13.03
N ALA A 52 -2.04 -3.15 13.57
CA ALA A 52 -3.49 -3.33 13.65
C ALA A 52 -4.14 -2.19 14.45
N ASN A 53 -3.60 -1.87 15.63
CA ASN A 53 -4.09 -0.77 16.46
C ASN A 53 -3.93 0.60 15.79
N GLY A 54 -2.85 0.82 15.04
CA GLY A 54 -2.65 2.02 14.24
C GLY A 54 -3.78 2.21 13.22
N VAL A 55 -4.13 1.14 12.50
CA VAL A 55 -5.25 1.17 11.54
C VAL A 55 -6.58 1.46 12.24
N ILE A 56 -6.90 0.75 13.32
CA ILE A 56 -8.18 0.91 14.02
C ILE A 56 -8.31 2.30 14.64
N SER A 57 -7.25 2.81 15.27
CA SER A 57 -7.27 4.11 15.96
C SER A 57 -7.43 5.28 14.99
N HIS A 58 -6.91 5.14 13.75
CA HIS A 58 -6.96 6.18 12.73
C HIS A 58 -7.94 5.88 11.59
N LEU A 59 -8.84 4.90 11.74
CA LEU A 59 -9.64 4.35 10.65
C LEU A 59 -10.38 5.43 9.83
N LYS A 60 -11.08 6.35 10.50
CA LYS A 60 -11.82 7.44 9.84
C LYS A 60 -10.89 8.42 9.11
N GLU A 61 -9.74 8.70 9.69
CA GLU A 61 -8.74 9.59 9.10
C GLU A 61 -8.14 8.96 7.85
N LEU A 62 -7.76 7.68 7.92
CA LEU A 62 -7.27 6.88 6.80
C LEU A 62 -8.30 6.84 5.66
N ASP A 63 -9.56 6.56 5.98
CA ASP A 63 -10.66 6.52 5.00
C ASP A 63 -10.85 7.88 4.29
N ASN A 64 -10.78 8.98 5.04
CA ASN A 64 -10.86 10.32 4.46
C ASN A 64 -9.68 10.65 3.54
N ILE A 65 -8.47 10.20 3.89
CA ILE A 65 -7.27 10.38 3.07
C ILE A 65 -7.40 9.56 1.78
N ILE A 66 -7.87 8.31 1.87
CA ILE A 66 -8.11 7.45 0.71
C ILE A 66 -9.13 8.10 -0.24
N ALA A 67 -10.25 8.58 0.29
CA ALA A 67 -11.30 9.21 -0.50
C ALA A 67 -10.81 10.46 -1.26
N LYS A 68 -9.94 11.26 -0.64
CA LYS A 68 -9.32 12.43 -1.29
C LYS A 68 -8.34 12.04 -2.40
N ALA A 69 -7.57 10.97 -2.19
CA ALA A 69 -6.57 10.51 -3.14
C ALA A 69 -7.17 9.70 -4.31
N ALA A 70 -8.38 9.16 -4.15
CA ALA A 70 -9.10 8.40 -5.15
C ALA A 70 -10.53 8.96 -5.36
N PRO A 71 -10.69 10.22 -5.81
CA PRO A 71 -11.99 10.89 -5.87
C PRO A 71 -13.00 10.22 -6.82
N GLU A 72 -12.49 9.53 -7.86
CA GLU A 72 -13.31 8.78 -8.82
C GLU A 72 -13.81 7.44 -8.25
N TRP A 73 -13.36 7.03 -7.06
CA TRP A 73 -13.69 5.75 -6.43
C TRP A 73 -14.23 5.98 -5.03
N PRO A 74 -15.58 6.03 -4.85
CA PRO A 74 -16.18 6.05 -3.53
C PRO A 74 -15.62 4.90 -2.68
N ILE A 75 -15.33 5.16 -1.41
CA ILE A 75 -14.61 4.21 -0.56
C ILE A 75 -15.38 2.89 -0.37
N GLU A 76 -16.70 2.94 -0.44
CA GLU A 76 -17.60 1.79 -0.40
C GLU A 76 -17.51 0.93 -1.65
N GLN A 77 -17.12 1.51 -2.79
CA GLN A 77 -16.93 0.80 -4.07
C GLN A 77 -15.53 0.22 -4.23
N ILE A 78 -14.56 0.67 -3.42
CA ILE A 78 -13.24 0.03 -3.35
C ILE A 78 -13.42 -1.36 -2.72
N SER A 79 -12.79 -2.37 -3.33
CA SER A 79 -12.84 -3.74 -2.81
C SER A 79 -12.37 -3.78 -1.34
N ILE A 80 -12.97 -4.67 -0.53
CA ILE A 80 -12.61 -4.80 0.89
C ILE A 80 -11.10 -5.01 1.05
N ILE A 81 -10.50 -5.83 0.17
CA ILE A 81 -9.06 -6.11 0.16
C ILE A 81 -8.27 -4.83 -0.13
N ASP A 82 -8.52 -4.15 -1.25
CA ASP A 82 -7.76 -2.97 -1.64
C ASP A 82 -7.88 -1.84 -0.61
N ARG A 83 -9.09 -1.65 -0.07
CA ARG A 83 -9.35 -0.65 0.97
C ARG A 83 -8.54 -0.94 2.23
N ASN A 84 -8.52 -2.19 2.68
CA ASN A 84 -7.75 -2.58 3.88
C ASN A 84 -6.24 -2.55 3.64
N VAL A 85 -5.78 -2.89 2.44
CA VAL A 85 -4.37 -2.73 2.06
C VAL A 85 -3.96 -1.25 2.10
N LEU A 86 -4.79 -0.35 1.56
CA LEU A 86 -4.55 1.09 1.63
C LEU A 86 -4.50 1.59 3.08
N ARG A 87 -5.43 1.14 3.93
CA ARG A 87 -5.43 1.48 5.36
C ARG A 87 -4.15 1.04 6.06
N ILE A 88 -3.67 -0.19 5.82
CA ILE A 88 -2.42 -0.69 6.39
C ILE A 88 -1.24 0.17 5.91
N GLY A 89 -1.09 0.32 4.59
CA GLY A 89 0.01 1.07 4.00
C GLY A 89 0.05 2.53 4.46
N LEU A 90 -1.11 3.18 4.55
CA LEU A 90 -1.22 4.56 5.03
C LEU A 90 -0.99 4.68 6.53
N SER A 91 -1.48 3.74 7.33
CA SER A 91 -1.22 3.75 8.77
C SER A 91 0.28 3.68 9.04
N GLU A 92 1.00 2.81 8.32
CA GLU A 92 2.45 2.73 8.44
C GLU A 92 3.15 3.98 7.88
N LEU A 93 2.70 4.50 6.74
CA LEU A 93 3.30 5.68 6.12
C LEU A 93 3.19 6.94 6.99
N LEU A 94 2.05 7.12 7.66
CA LEU A 94 1.71 8.35 8.39
C LEU A 94 2.10 8.28 9.88
N PHE A 95 1.98 7.11 10.49
CA PHE A 95 2.03 6.99 11.96
C PHE A 95 3.12 6.06 12.49
N ALA A 96 3.76 5.23 11.65
CA ALA A 96 4.84 4.37 12.13
C ALA A 96 6.14 5.16 12.35
N ASN A 97 6.98 4.62 13.24
CA ASN A 97 8.37 5.09 13.35
C ASN A 97 9.12 4.80 12.04
N ARG A 98 9.65 5.83 11.40
CA ARG A 98 10.34 5.74 10.10
C ARG A 98 11.64 4.93 10.14
N GLU A 99 12.28 4.83 11.30
CA GLU A 99 13.46 3.97 11.49
C GLU A 99 13.07 2.48 11.49
N GLU A 100 11.86 2.17 11.96
CA GLU A 100 11.36 0.81 12.04
C GLU A 100 10.69 0.35 10.74
N VAL A 101 9.90 1.24 10.12
CA VAL A 101 9.25 1.01 8.83
C VAL A 101 9.51 2.21 7.92
N PRO A 102 10.55 2.14 7.06
CA PRO A 102 10.82 3.19 6.10
C PRO A 102 9.64 3.39 5.14
N PRO A 103 9.31 4.63 4.74
CA PRO A 103 8.16 4.91 3.87
C PRO A 103 8.10 4.07 2.59
N LYS A 104 9.25 3.88 1.92
CA LYS A 104 9.34 3.05 0.71
C LYS A 104 9.03 1.57 0.98
N VAL A 105 9.37 1.07 2.17
CA VAL A 105 9.07 -0.31 2.59
C VAL A 105 7.58 -0.45 2.84
N ALA A 106 6.94 0.47 3.59
CA ALA A 106 5.50 0.47 3.81
C ALA A 106 4.71 0.47 2.48
N MET A 107 5.11 1.32 1.53
CA MET A 107 4.50 1.37 0.20
C MET A 107 4.68 0.06 -0.57
N ASN A 108 5.90 -0.47 -0.61
CA ASN A 108 6.18 -1.72 -1.34
C ASN A 108 5.40 -2.90 -0.74
N GLU A 109 5.37 -3.04 0.59
CA GLU A 109 4.63 -4.11 1.26
C GLU A 109 3.13 -4.03 1.00
N ALA A 110 2.55 -2.83 1.02
CA ALA A 110 1.14 -2.65 0.65
C ALA A 110 0.88 -3.07 -0.81
N ILE A 111 1.77 -2.72 -1.75
CA ILE A 111 1.63 -3.11 -3.16
C ILE A 111 1.71 -4.62 -3.32
N GLU A 112 2.62 -5.29 -2.61
CA GLU A 112 2.74 -6.75 -2.67
C GLU A 112 1.52 -7.45 -2.06
N LEU A 113 0.96 -6.94 -0.96
CA LEU A 113 -0.31 -7.44 -0.42
C LEU A 113 -1.46 -7.28 -1.43
N ALA A 114 -1.55 -6.13 -2.10
CA ALA A 114 -2.56 -5.89 -3.13
C ALA A 114 -2.44 -6.89 -4.30
N LYS A 115 -1.21 -7.24 -4.71
CA LYS A 115 -0.97 -8.24 -5.75
C LYS A 115 -1.32 -9.66 -5.30
N ALA A 116 -1.05 -9.98 -4.04
CA ALA A 116 -1.25 -11.32 -3.50
C ALA A 116 -2.72 -11.64 -3.23
N TYR A 117 -3.49 -10.66 -2.76
CA TYR A 117 -4.87 -10.88 -2.29
C TYR A 117 -5.95 -10.20 -3.14
N GLY A 118 -5.56 -9.19 -3.93
CA GLY A 118 -6.48 -8.41 -4.75
C GLY A 118 -6.71 -9.00 -6.14
N GLY A 119 -7.34 -8.22 -7.00
CA GLY A 119 -7.54 -8.55 -8.41
C GLY A 119 -6.36 -8.16 -9.31
N PRO A 120 -6.44 -8.43 -10.63
CA PRO A 120 -5.36 -8.18 -11.59
C PRO A 120 -4.84 -6.72 -11.61
N ASN A 121 -5.68 -5.76 -11.24
CA ASN A 121 -5.36 -4.33 -11.25
C ASN A 121 -5.04 -3.76 -9.84
N SER A 122 -5.19 -4.54 -8.78
CA SER A 122 -5.06 -4.08 -7.38
C SER A 122 -3.69 -3.49 -7.08
N GLY A 123 -2.61 -4.15 -7.49
CA GLY A 123 -1.25 -3.62 -7.30
C GLY A 123 -1.02 -2.26 -7.96
N LYS A 124 -1.58 -2.04 -9.17
CA LYS A 124 -1.48 -0.75 -9.88
C LYS A 124 -2.31 0.33 -9.20
N PHE A 125 -3.53 -0.02 -8.79
CA PHE A 125 -4.45 0.87 -8.09
C PHE A 125 -3.84 1.35 -6.76
N VAL A 126 -3.42 0.44 -5.89
CA VAL A 126 -2.81 0.76 -4.59
C VAL A 126 -1.55 1.61 -4.76
N ASN A 127 -0.68 1.28 -5.71
CA ASN A 127 0.51 2.09 -6.01
C ASN A 127 0.15 3.52 -6.44
N GLY A 128 -0.90 3.69 -7.25
CA GLY A 128 -1.36 5.01 -7.70
C GLY A 128 -1.86 5.88 -6.55
N VAL A 129 -2.67 5.31 -5.67
CA VAL A 129 -3.24 6.01 -4.51
C VAL A 129 -2.15 6.39 -3.50
N LEU A 130 -1.33 5.41 -3.06
CA LEU A 130 -0.25 5.65 -2.10
C LEU A 130 0.79 6.63 -2.66
N GLY A 131 1.12 6.51 -3.95
CA GLY A 131 2.07 7.42 -4.61
C GLY A 131 1.56 8.87 -4.68
N THR A 132 0.24 9.07 -4.81
CA THR A 132 -0.36 10.41 -4.78
C THR A 132 -0.23 11.03 -3.40
N ILE A 133 -0.59 10.28 -2.36
CA ILE A 133 -0.50 10.73 -0.96
C ILE A 133 0.96 11.01 -0.57
N TYR A 134 1.89 10.13 -0.96
CA TYR A 134 3.32 10.30 -0.66
C TYR A 134 3.89 11.61 -1.24
N ARG A 135 3.46 12.02 -2.43
CA ARG A 135 3.88 13.29 -3.04
C ARG A 135 3.31 14.51 -2.31
N GLU A 136 2.06 14.42 -1.85
CA GLU A 136 1.39 15.50 -1.13
C GLU A 136 1.96 15.74 0.28
N LEU A 137 2.43 14.68 0.94
CA LEU A 137 3.10 14.78 2.26
C LEU A 137 4.46 15.48 2.21
N GLY A 138 4.98 15.79 1.01
CA GLY A 138 6.32 16.30 0.80
C GLY A 138 7.33 15.15 0.94
N GLU A 139 7.89 14.70 -0.19
CA GLU A 139 8.91 13.66 -0.20
C GLU A 139 10.12 14.11 0.66
N PRO A 140 10.44 13.44 1.79
CA PRO A 140 11.71 13.68 2.45
C PRO A 140 12.83 13.25 1.49
N GLY A 141 13.57 14.21 0.94
CA GLY A 141 14.72 13.94 0.07
C GLY A 141 14.56 14.31 -1.41
N LYS A 142 13.57 15.13 -1.81
CA LYS A 142 13.45 15.61 -3.20
C LYS A 142 14.58 16.54 -3.67
N ASP A 143 15.46 16.96 -2.75
CA ASP A 143 16.73 17.64 -3.05
C ASP A 143 17.84 16.68 -3.52
N MET A 144 17.58 15.36 -3.55
CA MET A 144 18.49 14.35 -4.07
C MET A 144 17.93 13.66 -5.31
N GLN A 145 17.61 14.44 -6.35
CA GLN A 145 17.37 13.88 -7.68
C GLN A 145 18.63 13.12 -8.17
N PRO A 146 18.53 11.84 -8.58
CA PRO A 146 19.52 11.31 -9.50
C PRO A 146 19.40 12.09 -10.84
N PRO A 147 20.52 12.33 -11.55
CA PRO A 147 20.54 13.24 -12.67
C PRO A 147 19.56 12.79 -13.77
N PRO A 148 19.00 13.72 -14.55
CA PRO A 148 18.11 13.37 -15.65
C PRO A 148 18.84 12.44 -16.62
N LYS A 149 18.18 11.34 -17.01
CA LYS A 149 18.64 10.48 -18.09
C LYS A 149 18.67 11.31 -19.38
N LYS A 150 19.87 11.75 -19.79
CA LYS A 150 20.11 12.31 -21.11
C LYS A 150 19.89 11.24 -22.17
N GLY A 151 19.13 11.59 -23.22
CA GLY A 151 19.35 11.07 -24.57
C GLY A 151 18.44 9.92 -25.00
N ALA A 152 17.29 10.26 -25.57
CA ALA A 152 16.77 9.57 -26.76
C ALA A 152 16.17 10.65 -27.67
N GLU A 153 17.06 11.46 -28.25
CA GLU A 153 16.72 12.37 -29.35
C GLU A 153 16.38 11.51 -30.58
N GLN A 154 15.13 11.69 -31.02
CA GLN A 154 14.67 11.81 -32.40
C GLN A 154 15.69 11.42 -33.49
N LYS A 155 15.41 10.32 -34.20
CA LYS A 155 15.77 10.17 -35.61
C LYS A 155 14.53 9.77 -36.41
N THR A 156 13.95 10.75 -37.09
CA THR A 156 13.10 10.54 -38.27
C THR A 156 13.58 11.49 -39.35
N LYS A 157 13.66 10.96 -40.58
CA LYS A 157 13.91 11.60 -41.89
C LYS A 157 15.36 11.67 -42.37
N ASN A 158 15.71 10.78 -43.31
CA ASN A 158 16.05 11.10 -44.70
C ASN A 158 16.72 9.90 -45.39
N GLU A 159 15.94 9.09 -46.13
CA GLU A 159 16.44 8.26 -47.23
C GLU A 159 15.37 8.22 -48.34
N GLU A 160 15.20 9.37 -49.00
CA GLU A 160 14.79 9.44 -50.41
C GLU A 160 15.85 10.31 -51.11
N GLU A 161 16.18 9.95 -52.35
CA GLU A 161 17.22 10.51 -53.25
C GLU A 161 18.63 9.91 -53.13
N LYS A 162 18.90 8.89 -53.97
CA LYS A 162 19.97 8.86 -55.01
C LYS A 162 20.37 7.42 -55.36
N THR A 163 19.78 6.86 -56.41
CA THR A 163 20.56 6.18 -57.46
C THR A 163 19.71 6.08 -58.74
N VAL A 164 19.82 7.12 -59.57
CA VAL A 164 19.73 6.99 -61.03
C VAL A 164 21.06 7.54 -61.53
N GLU A 165 21.95 6.62 -61.88
CA GLU A 165 22.90 6.69 -63.00
C GLU A 165 23.61 5.34 -63.12
#